data_AF-A0A7C5QDG8-F1
#
_entry.id   AF-A0A7C5QDG8-F1
#
_cell.length_a   1.000
_cell.length_b   1.000
_cell.length_c   1.000
_cell.angle_alpha   90.00
_cell.angle_beta   90.00
_cell.angle_gamma   90.00
#
_symmetry.space_group_name_H-M   'P 1'
#
loop_
_entity.id
_entity.type
_entity.pdbx_description
1 polymer ?
#
loop_
_entity_poly.entity_id
_entity_poly.type
_entity_poly.pdbx_seq_one_letter_code
_entity_poly.pdbx_strand_id
1 'polypeptide(L)'
;MSSSAYGADDKIIKKGQQLYNQNCSVCHQADAIGKPGFAPSLTNPELLSISSDKFFEGTIRDGRVGTGMPPFSHLGRKNIKAIVAFLKSHAKLPNRSKEVAAQPDSHGDERLGKQWFDDICSTCHGENGDGYAAGSTGTAIGKAGFQSKVSDGFIRETIKHGRSNTRMLGFSDSTGLANLSDQEIDDVISYMRTLVK
;
A
#
# COMPACT_ATOMS: atom_id res chain seq x y z
N MET A 1 -29.62 9.57 4.59
CA MET A 1 -28.86 8.38 4.17
C MET A 1 -27.46 8.86 3.87
N SER A 2 -26.53 8.67 4.80
CA SER A 2 -25.18 9.24 4.68
C SER A 2 -24.35 8.34 3.78
N SER A 3 -24.28 8.69 2.49
CA SER A 3 -23.33 8.08 1.57
C SER A 3 -21.91 8.31 2.09
N SER A 4 -21.13 7.23 2.26
CA SER A 4 -19.68 7.29 2.40
C SER A 4 -19.06 8.18 1.30
N ALA A 5 -17.88 8.75 1.54
CA ALA A 5 -17.10 9.48 0.53
C ALA A 5 -16.89 8.71 -0.79
N TYR A 6 -17.14 7.39 -0.79
CA TYR A 6 -17.02 6.50 -1.94
C TYR A 6 -18.35 5.86 -2.39
N GLY A 7 -19.50 6.33 -1.89
CA GLY A 7 -20.83 5.96 -2.44
C GLY A 7 -21.38 4.59 -2.05
N ALA A 8 -20.75 3.87 -1.11
CA ALA A 8 -21.21 2.53 -0.74
C ALA A 8 -22.42 2.55 0.21
N ASP A 9 -23.33 1.58 0.03
CA ASP A 9 -24.51 1.33 0.89
C ASP A 9 -24.10 0.96 2.33
N ASP A 10 -24.72 1.58 3.33
CA ASP A 10 -24.49 1.34 4.75
C ASP A 10 -24.59 -0.13 5.16
N LYS A 11 -25.48 -0.92 4.54
CA LYS A 11 -25.60 -2.36 4.77
C LYS A 11 -24.36 -3.12 4.30
N ILE A 12 -23.79 -2.71 3.18
CA ILE A 12 -22.56 -3.30 2.64
C ILE A 12 -21.38 -2.96 3.55
N ILE A 13 -21.28 -1.71 4.02
CA ILE A 13 -20.24 -1.27 4.96
C ILE A 13 -20.32 -2.06 6.27
N LYS A 14 -21.52 -2.19 6.86
CA LYS A 14 -21.71 -2.97 8.10
C LYS A 14 -21.33 -4.44 7.93
N LYS A 15 -21.74 -5.06 6.82
CA LYS A 15 -21.32 -6.44 6.49
C LYS A 15 -19.80 -6.54 6.33
N GLY A 16 -19.20 -5.56 5.66
CA GLY A 16 -17.76 -5.44 5.50
C GLY A 16 -17.02 -5.38 6.83
N GLN A 17 -17.51 -4.57 7.77
CA GLN A 17 -16.96 -4.47 9.12
C GLN A 17 -17.02 -5.79 9.88
N GLN A 18 -18.15 -6.51 9.81
CA GLN A 18 -18.29 -7.83 10.45
C GLN A 18 -17.27 -8.83 9.89
N LEU A 19 -17.15 -8.90 8.57
CA LEU A 19 -16.17 -9.76 7.90
C LEU A 19 -14.74 -9.35 8.25
N TYR A 20 -14.45 -8.06 8.28
CA TYR A 20 -13.15 -7.54 8.68
C TYR A 20 -12.79 -7.95 10.11
N ASN A 21 -13.73 -7.80 11.05
CA ASN A 21 -13.52 -8.18 12.44
C ASN A 21 -13.21 -9.67 12.59
N GLN A 22 -13.90 -10.53 11.83
CA GLN A 22 -13.70 -11.97 11.86
C GLN A 22 -12.38 -12.44 11.24
N ASN A 23 -11.87 -11.74 10.23
CA ASN A 23 -10.80 -12.27 9.38
C ASN A 23 -9.50 -11.45 9.41
N CYS A 24 -9.56 -10.15 9.72
CA CYS A 24 -8.45 -9.22 9.50
C CYS A 24 -7.98 -8.54 10.79
N SER A 25 -8.89 -8.32 11.74
CA SER A 25 -8.63 -7.52 12.95
C SER A 25 -7.52 -8.09 13.85
N VAL A 26 -7.30 -9.41 13.83
CA VAL A 26 -6.24 -10.08 14.59
C VAL A 26 -4.85 -9.53 14.25
N CYS A 27 -4.64 -9.13 12.99
CA CYS A 27 -3.38 -8.53 12.55
C CYS A 27 -3.48 -7.00 12.44
N HIS A 28 -4.55 -6.52 11.81
CA HIS A 28 -4.69 -5.12 11.44
C HIS A 28 -5.40 -4.24 12.48
N GLN A 29 -5.73 -4.79 13.65
CA GLN A 29 -6.51 -4.17 14.72
C GLN A 29 -7.98 -3.92 14.34
N ALA A 30 -8.86 -3.70 15.32
CA ALA A 30 -10.31 -3.58 15.08
C ALA A 30 -10.70 -2.33 14.27
N ASP A 31 -9.90 -1.27 14.38
CA ASP A 31 -10.05 0.01 13.67
C ASP A 31 -9.23 0.09 12.37
N ALA A 32 -8.56 -1.01 12.01
CA ALA A 32 -7.75 -1.13 10.80
C ALA A 32 -6.54 -0.21 10.71
N ILE A 33 -6.06 0.34 11.84
CA ILE A 33 -4.86 1.17 11.87
C ILE A 33 -3.56 0.36 11.78
N GLY A 34 -3.64 -0.97 11.90
CA GLY A 34 -2.48 -1.84 11.88
C GLY A 34 -1.67 -1.81 13.17
N LYS A 35 -0.53 -2.50 13.14
CA LYS A 35 0.46 -2.52 14.22
C LYS A 35 1.84 -2.29 13.61
N PRO A 36 2.56 -1.21 13.98
CA PRO A 36 3.91 -0.94 13.49
C PRO A 36 4.82 -2.16 13.62
N GLY A 37 5.61 -2.46 12.57
CA GLY A 37 6.48 -3.63 12.53
C GLY A 37 5.78 -4.98 12.31
N PHE A 38 4.45 -5.03 12.18
CA PHE A 38 3.71 -6.28 12.05
C PHE A 38 2.67 -6.26 10.91
N ALA A 39 1.79 -5.26 10.91
CA ALA A 39 0.74 -5.12 9.91
C ALA A 39 0.52 -3.64 9.57
N PRO A 40 0.47 -3.25 8.28
CA PRO A 40 0.29 -1.85 7.91
C PRO A 40 -1.12 -1.37 8.24
N SER A 41 -1.26 -0.04 8.38
CA SER A 41 -2.56 0.63 8.38
C SER A 41 -3.26 0.41 7.04
N LEU A 42 -4.55 0.06 7.10
CA LEU A 42 -5.43 -0.09 5.94
C LEU A 42 -6.37 1.12 5.78
N THR A 43 -6.43 1.98 6.79
CA THR A 43 -7.29 3.18 6.85
C THR A 43 -6.50 4.49 6.82
N ASN A 44 -5.21 4.43 6.51
CA ASN A 44 -4.39 5.61 6.31
C ASN A 44 -4.99 6.49 5.17
N PRO A 45 -5.18 7.81 5.39
CA PRO A 45 -5.86 8.67 4.41
C PRO A 45 -5.17 8.73 3.05
N GLU A 46 -3.83 8.82 3.03
CA GLU A 46 -3.04 8.89 1.79
C GLU A 46 -3.17 7.59 1.00
N LEU A 47 -3.05 6.43 1.68
CA LEU A 47 -3.28 5.12 1.08
C LEU A 47 -4.67 5.02 0.44
N LEU A 48 -5.72 5.37 1.17
CA LEU A 48 -7.11 5.27 0.68
C LEU A 48 -7.37 6.20 -0.51
N SER A 49 -6.73 7.38 -0.55
CA SER A 49 -6.85 8.34 -1.65
C SER A 49 -6.33 7.77 -2.97
N ILE A 50 -5.17 7.11 -2.95
CA ILE A 50 -4.48 6.67 -4.18
C ILE A 50 -4.74 5.20 -4.54
N SER A 51 -5.33 4.42 -3.63
CA SER A 51 -5.58 2.99 -3.84
C SER A 51 -6.86 2.68 -4.62
N SER A 52 -6.74 1.94 -5.70
CA SER A 52 -7.89 1.42 -6.45
C SER A 52 -8.60 0.29 -5.70
N ASP A 53 -9.88 0.04 -6.01
CA ASP A 53 -10.60 -1.14 -5.50
C ASP A 53 -9.90 -2.44 -5.94
N LYS A 54 -9.39 -2.45 -7.19
CA LYS A 54 -8.64 -3.58 -7.75
C LYS A 54 -7.41 -3.93 -6.91
N PHE A 55 -6.69 -2.93 -6.41
CA PHE A 55 -5.54 -3.12 -5.52
C PHE A 55 -5.97 -3.84 -4.24
N PHE A 56 -6.99 -3.33 -3.53
CA PHE A 56 -7.45 -3.96 -2.29
C PHE A 56 -8.07 -5.34 -2.52
N GLU A 57 -8.98 -5.47 -3.49
CA GLU A 57 -9.63 -6.74 -3.81
C GLU A 57 -8.60 -7.81 -4.20
N GLY A 58 -7.62 -7.45 -5.03
CA GLY A 58 -6.55 -8.35 -5.46
C GLY A 58 -5.63 -8.74 -4.30
N THR A 59 -5.27 -7.79 -3.44
CA THR A 59 -4.42 -8.03 -2.27
C THR A 59 -5.10 -8.92 -1.24
N ILE A 60 -6.40 -8.70 -0.98
CA ILE A 60 -7.17 -9.53 -0.04
C ILE A 60 -7.36 -10.94 -0.60
N ARG A 61 -7.74 -11.05 -1.88
CA ARG A 61 -8.02 -12.34 -2.52
C ARG A 61 -6.77 -13.22 -2.59
N ASP A 62 -5.65 -12.65 -3.05
CA ASP A 62 -4.44 -13.41 -3.38
C ASP A 62 -3.43 -13.43 -2.21
N GLY A 63 -3.67 -12.61 -1.17
CA GLY A 63 -2.71 -12.38 -0.11
C GLY A 63 -1.48 -11.64 -0.64
N ARG A 64 -0.40 -11.64 0.15
CA ARG A 64 0.92 -11.17 -0.28
C ARG A 64 1.92 -12.29 -0.05
N VAL A 65 2.20 -13.05 -1.11
CA VAL A 65 3.19 -14.13 -1.12
C VAL A 65 4.53 -13.65 -0.57
N GLY A 66 5.14 -14.45 0.32
CA GLY A 66 6.38 -14.09 1.01
C GLY A 66 6.20 -13.13 2.19
N THR A 67 4.97 -12.95 2.69
CA THR A 67 4.65 -12.14 3.87
C THR A 67 3.68 -12.88 4.79
N GLY A 68 3.41 -12.32 5.97
CA GLY A 68 2.40 -12.83 6.90
C GLY A 68 0.94 -12.59 6.49
N MET A 69 0.65 -12.01 5.31
CA MET A 69 -0.72 -11.79 4.82
C MET A 69 -1.18 -12.93 3.91
N PRO A 70 -1.97 -13.90 4.40
CA PRO A 70 -2.44 -15.03 3.60
C PRO A 70 -3.53 -14.63 2.59
N PRO A 71 -3.85 -15.49 1.62
CA PRO A 71 -4.97 -15.29 0.71
C PRO A 71 -6.33 -15.51 1.41
N PHE A 72 -7.31 -14.67 1.08
CA PHE A 72 -8.70 -14.77 1.55
C PHE A 72 -9.70 -15.04 0.42
N SER A 73 -9.26 -15.72 -0.63
CA SER A 73 -10.08 -16.08 -1.80
C SER A 73 -11.36 -16.85 -1.43
N HIS A 74 -11.34 -17.64 -0.36
CA HIS A 74 -12.48 -18.39 0.18
C HIS A 74 -13.67 -17.50 0.58
N LEU A 75 -13.44 -16.22 0.91
CA LEU A 75 -14.52 -15.27 1.21
C LEU A 75 -15.38 -14.98 -0.03
N GLY A 76 -14.83 -15.14 -1.23
CA GLY A 76 -15.50 -14.84 -2.48
C GLY A 76 -15.64 -13.34 -2.77
N ARG A 77 -15.85 -13.00 -4.04
CA ARG A 77 -15.82 -11.62 -4.55
C ARG A 77 -16.76 -10.67 -3.80
N LYS A 78 -17.99 -11.10 -3.49
CA LYS A 78 -18.99 -10.25 -2.82
C LYS A 78 -18.56 -9.82 -1.40
N ASN A 79 -17.97 -10.74 -0.64
CA ASN A 79 -17.54 -10.45 0.73
C ASN A 79 -16.25 -9.63 0.75
N ILE A 80 -15.31 -9.91 -0.16
CA ILE A 80 -14.10 -9.09 -0.33
C ILE A 80 -14.49 -7.64 -0.67
N LYS A 81 -15.42 -7.43 -1.61
CA LYS A 81 -15.94 -6.10 -1.93
C LYS A 81 -16.58 -5.39 -0.73
N ALA A 82 -17.29 -6.12 0.12
CA ALA A 82 -17.85 -5.54 1.35
C ALA A 82 -16.74 -5.08 2.31
N ILE A 83 -15.67 -5.86 2.48
CA ILE A 83 -14.49 -5.47 3.27
C ILE A 83 -13.85 -4.20 2.69
N VAL A 84 -13.65 -4.13 1.36
CA VAL A 84 -13.10 -2.94 0.70
C VAL A 84 -14.01 -1.71 0.91
N ALA A 85 -15.33 -1.88 0.81
CA ALA A 85 -16.27 -0.80 1.09
C ALA A 85 -16.17 -0.30 2.54
N PHE A 86 -15.99 -1.21 3.50
CA PHE A 86 -15.72 -0.83 4.89
C PHE A 86 -14.43 -0.02 5.01
N LEU A 87 -13.29 -0.50 4.48
CA LEU A 87 -12.02 0.24 4.53
C LEU A 87 -12.15 1.65 3.90
N LYS A 88 -12.80 1.74 2.73
CA LYS A 88 -13.00 3.01 2.02
C LYS A 88 -13.98 3.95 2.71
N SER A 89 -14.83 3.46 3.61
CA SER A 89 -15.67 4.32 4.43
C SER A 89 -14.89 5.20 5.42
N HIS A 90 -13.63 4.84 5.73
CA HIS A 90 -12.74 5.65 6.57
C HIS A 90 -12.01 6.77 5.82
N ALA A 91 -12.15 6.84 4.50
CA ALA A 91 -11.40 7.77 3.69
C ALA A 91 -11.81 9.23 3.96
N LYS A 92 -10.80 10.08 4.15
CA LYS A 92 -10.95 11.52 4.43
C LYS A 92 -10.48 12.41 3.29
N LEU A 93 -9.78 11.84 2.32
CA LEU A 93 -9.23 12.53 1.16
C LEU A 93 -9.97 12.13 -0.12
N PRO A 94 -9.97 13.00 -1.15
CA PRO A 94 -10.53 12.69 -2.46
C PRO A 94 -9.92 11.42 -3.06
N ASN A 95 -10.72 10.69 -3.85
CA ASN A 95 -10.24 9.52 -4.57
C ASN A 95 -9.41 9.94 -5.79
N ARG A 96 -8.09 9.80 -5.71
CA ARG A 96 -7.13 10.04 -6.79
C ARG A 96 -6.68 8.75 -7.49
N SER A 97 -7.19 7.59 -7.10
CA SER A 97 -6.70 6.30 -7.62
C SER A 97 -6.71 6.15 -9.15
N LYS A 98 -7.65 6.80 -9.85
CA LYS A 98 -7.68 6.81 -11.32
C LYS A 98 -6.57 7.66 -11.93
N GLU A 99 -6.35 8.86 -11.38
CA GLU A 99 -5.27 9.76 -11.79
C GLU A 99 -3.90 9.10 -11.56
N VAL A 100 -3.70 8.53 -10.37
CA VAL A 100 -2.46 7.86 -10.00
C VAL A 100 -2.20 6.61 -10.84
N ALA A 101 -3.24 5.84 -11.16
CA ALA A 101 -3.11 4.67 -12.05
C ALA A 101 -2.83 5.05 -13.52
N ALA A 102 -3.11 6.29 -13.93
CA ALA A 102 -2.89 6.77 -15.29
C ALA A 102 -1.51 7.41 -15.49
N GLN A 103 -0.72 7.59 -14.42
CA GLN A 103 0.67 8.05 -14.54
C GLN A 103 1.49 7.02 -15.34
N PRO A 104 2.49 7.47 -16.13
CA PRO A 104 3.33 6.57 -16.91
C PRO A 104 4.16 5.64 -16.02
N ASP A 105 4.52 4.50 -16.62
CA ASP A 105 5.54 3.61 -16.09
C ASP A 105 6.86 4.38 -15.93
N SER A 106 7.63 4.03 -14.91
CA SER A 106 8.91 4.66 -14.61
C SER A 106 9.98 4.17 -15.58
N HIS A 107 10.81 5.10 -16.03
CA HIS A 107 11.98 4.82 -16.87
C HIS A 107 13.20 5.54 -16.27
N GLY A 108 13.96 4.82 -15.44
CA GLY A 108 15.14 5.34 -14.76
C GLY A 108 16.34 4.39 -14.82
N ASP A 109 17.47 4.82 -14.25
CA ASP A 109 18.69 4.03 -14.14
C ASP A 109 18.60 3.09 -12.92
N GLU A 110 18.45 1.79 -13.17
CA GLU A 110 18.36 0.76 -12.12
C GLU A 110 19.57 0.75 -11.18
N ARG A 111 20.77 1.12 -11.65
CA ARG A 111 21.99 1.16 -10.84
C ARG A 111 21.93 2.32 -9.85
N LEU A 112 21.48 3.49 -10.29
CA LEU A 112 21.24 4.63 -9.39
C LEU A 112 20.06 4.32 -8.45
N GLY A 113 18.99 3.72 -8.98
CA GLY A 113 17.85 3.29 -8.20
C GLY A 113 18.22 2.34 -7.07
N LYS A 114 19.13 1.40 -7.33
CA LYS A 114 19.67 0.52 -6.29
C LYS A 114 20.40 1.31 -5.21
N GLN A 115 21.27 2.25 -5.60
CA GLN A 115 22.01 3.07 -4.65
C GLN A 115 21.05 3.85 -3.74
N TRP A 116 20.06 4.53 -4.32
CA TRP A 116 19.04 5.25 -3.55
C TRP A 116 18.24 4.33 -2.62
N PHE A 117 17.87 3.14 -3.12
CA PHE A 117 17.16 2.16 -2.32
C PHE A 117 18.00 1.66 -1.15
N ASP A 118 19.27 1.34 -1.37
CA ASP A 118 20.19 0.89 -0.34
C ASP A 118 20.37 1.97 0.74
N ASP A 119 20.59 3.22 0.33
CA ASP A 119 20.88 4.34 1.24
C ASP A 119 19.66 4.78 2.05
N ILE A 120 18.46 4.75 1.45
CA ILE A 120 17.26 5.39 2.02
C ILE A 120 16.21 4.37 2.44
N CYS A 121 15.94 3.37 1.60
CA CYS A 121 14.77 2.51 1.73
C CYS A 121 15.07 1.22 2.50
N SER A 122 16.24 0.62 2.28
CA SER A 122 16.60 -0.72 2.74
C SER A 122 16.59 -0.85 4.26
N THR A 123 16.93 0.21 4.99
CA THR A 123 16.89 0.27 6.46
C THR A 123 15.51 -0.08 7.00
N CYS A 124 14.45 0.37 6.32
CA CYS A 124 13.06 0.12 6.72
C CYS A 124 12.39 -0.99 5.92
N HIS A 125 12.81 -1.26 4.69
CA HIS A 125 12.13 -2.23 3.84
C HIS A 125 12.89 -3.55 3.68
N GLY A 126 14.10 -3.67 4.21
CA GLY A 126 15.02 -4.79 3.97
C GLY A 126 15.81 -4.61 2.68
N GLU A 127 16.94 -5.31 2.56
CA GLU A 127 17.89 -5.22 1.44
C GLU A 127 17.22 -5.41 0.07
N ASN A 128 16.26 -6.34 -0.03
CA ASN A 128 15.50 -6.59 -1.25
C ASN A 128 14.02 -6.22 -1.11
N GLY A 129 13.69 -5.29 -0.20
CA GLY A 129 12.29 -4.93 0.05
C GLY A 129 11.49 -6.07 0.69
N ASP A 130 12.13 -6.91 1.49
CA ASP A 130 11.57 -8.11 2.13
C ASP A 130 10.54 -7.80 3.23
N GLY A 131 10.59 -6.59 3.80
CA GLY A 131 9.70 -6.10 4.83
C GLY A 131 9.85 -6.81 6.18
N TYR A 132 8.75 -6.93 6.92
CA TYR A 132 8.70 -7.47 8.28
C TYR A 132 9.34 -8.86 8.43
N ALA A 133 9.31 -9.69 7.39
CA ALA A 133 9.89 -11.03 7.42
C ALA A 133 11.42 -11.04 7.61
N ALA A 134 12.10 -9.95 7.22
CA ALA A 134 13.53 -9.76 7.41
C ALA A 134 13.88 -9.05 8.74
N GLY A 135 12.93 -8.95 9.67
CA GLY A 135 13.09 -8.17 10.91
C GLY A 135 13.05 -6.65 10.70
N SER A 136 12.69 -6.20 9.49
CA SER A 136 12.59 -4.79 9.16
C SER A 136 11.27 -4.18 9.64
N THR A 137 11.16 -2.84 9.63
CA THR A 137 10.01 -2.12 10.23
C THR A 137 8.98 -1.62 9.22
N GLY A 138 9.26 -1.79 7.93
CA GLY A 138 8.43 -1.42 6.80
C GLY A 138 7.86 -2.63 6.07
N THR A 139 6.92 -2.36 5.16
CA THR A 139 6.22 -3.43 4.43
C THR A 139 7.09 -4.05 3.35
N ALA A 140 6.76 -5.28 2.94
CA ALA A 140 7.49 -6.01 1.90
C ALA A 140 7.23 -5.44 0.48
N ILE A 141 7.93 -4.37 0.11
CA ILE A 141 7.74 -3.65 -1.15
C ILE A 141 8.47 -4.29 -2.34
N GLY A 142 9.47 -5.16 -2.12
CA GLY A 142 10.17 -5.85 -3.22
C GLY A 142 9.50 -7.15 -3.67
N LYS A 143 8.50 -7.65 -2.94
CA LYS A 143 7.87 -8.95 -3.22
C LYS A 143 6.80 -8.85 -4.32
N ALA A 144 6.69 -9.92 -5.11
CA ALA A 144 5.72 -10.07 -6.20
C ALA A 144 4.27 -9.77 -5.77
N GLY A 145 3.90 -10.15 -4.55
CA GLY A 145 2.55 -9.91 -4.00
C GLY A 145 2.20 -8.43 -3.84
N PHE A 146 3.18 -7.53 -3.75
CA PHE A 146 2.98 -6.08 -3.81
C PHE A 146 3.15 -5.56 -5.23
N GLN A 147 4.30 -5.88 -5.84
CA GLN A 147 4.71 -5.33 -7.13
C GLN A 147 3.70 -5.62 -8.24
N SER A 148 3.09 -6.81 -8.28
CA SER A 148 2.07 -7.18 -9.27
C SER A 148 0.70 -6.50 -9.08
N LYS A 149 0.50 -5.77 -7.98
CA LYS A 149 -0.79 -5.16 -7.61
C LYS A 149 -0.80 -3.63 -7.72
N VAL A 150 0.36 -3.01 -7.86
CA VAL A 150 0.53 -1.55 -7.86
C VAL A 150 1.08 -1.06 -9.20
N SER A 151 0.61 0.12 -9.63
CA SER A 151 1.23 0.86 -10.73
C SER A 151 2.47 1.61 -10.25
N ASP A 152 3.31 2.05 -11.18
CA ASP A 152 4.45 2.92 -10.85
C ASP A 152 3.98 4.25 -10.27
N GLY A 153 2.89 4.81 -10.78
CA GLY A 153 2.26 5.99 -10.17
C GLY A 153 1.90 5.81 -8.69
N PHE A 154 1.42 4.63 -8.29
CA PHE A 154 1.13 4.38 -6.88
C PHE A 154 2.40 4.41 -6.02
N ILE A 155 3.49 3.81 -6.52
CA ILE A 155 4.78 3.79 -5.82
C ILE A 155 5.33 5.22 -5.76
N ARG A 156 5.30 5.95 -6.89
CA ARG A 156 5.75 7.34 -7.01
C ARG A 156 5.06 8.25 -6.01
N GLU A 157 3.72 8.28 -5.98
CA GLU A 157 2.97 9.10 -5.00
C GLU A 157 3.27 8.70 -3.55
N THR A 158 3.48 7.41 -3.29
CA THR A 158 3.86 6.94 -1.95
C THR A 158 5.25 7.42 -1.55
N ILE A 159 6.22 7.43 -2.47
CA ILE A 159 7.58 7.94 -2.19
C ILE A 159 7.56 9.46 -2.03
N LYS A 160 6.86 10.18 -2.92
CA LYS A 160 6.77 11.65 -2.87
C LYS A 160 6.17 12.15 -1.56
N HIS A 161 5.02 11.60 -1.17
CA HIS A 161 4.19 12.17 -0.10
C HIS A 161 4.17 11.34 1.19
N GLY A 162 4.67 10.11 1.16
CA GLY A 162 4.66 9.23 2.32
C GLY A 162 3.24 8.87 2.78
N ARG A 163 3.13 8.55 4.07
CA ARG A 163 1.89 8.22 4.77
C ARG A 163 1.90 8.81 6.17
N SER A 164 0.91 9.65 6.45
CA SER A 164 0.75 10.31 7.75
C SER A 164 0.64 9.28 8.88
N ASN A 165 1.22 9.60 10.04
CA ASN A 165 1.27 8.72 11.23
C ASN A 165 1.99 7.39 10.99
N THR A 166 2.92 7.34 10.04
CA THR A 166 3.80 6.20 9.82
C THR A 166 5.25 6.67 9.73
N ARG A 167 6.19 5.71 9.70
CA ARG A 167 7.61 6.00 9.42
C ARG A 167 7.92 6.19 7.93
N MET A 168 6.96 5.90 7.05
CA MET A 168 7.10 6.17 5.61
C MET A 168 6.78 7.65 5.37
N LEU A 169 7.79 8.51 5.57
CA LEU A 169 7.68 9.94 5.31
C LEU A 169 7.72 10.22 3.79
N GLY A 170 7.40 11.45 3.40
CA GLY A 170 7.63 11.89 2.03
C GLY A 170 9.12 12.11 1.78
N PHE A 171 9.57 11.84 0.56
CA PHE A 171 10.96 11.94 0.13
C PHE A 171 11.17 12.98 -0.98
N SER A 172 10.18 13.81 -1.29
CA SER A 172 10.30 14.91 -2.29
C SER A 172 10.23 16.30 -1.70
N ASP A 173 9.92 16.42 -0.41
CA ASP A 173 9.87 17.71 0.28
C ASP A 173 11.10 17.86 1.17
N SER A 174 11.60 19.09 1.32
CA SER A 174 12.78 19.43 2.13
C SER A 174 12.65 19.13 3.63
N THR A 175 11.47 18.70 4.08
CA THR A 175 11.15 18.27 5.45
C THR A 175 11.22 16.75 5.63
N GLY A 176 11.44 16.00 4.56
CA GLY A 176 11.62 14.54 4.53
C GLY A 176 13.01 14.08 4.96
N LEU A 177 13.21 12.76 5.03
CA LEU A 177 14.53 12.16 5.32
C LEU A 177 15.52 12.33 4.15
N ALA A 178 15.01 12.62 2.96
CA ALA A 178 15.74 12.96 1.75
C ALA A 178 14.88 13.90 0.87
N ASN A 179 15.50 14.51 -0.15
CA ASN A 179 14.85 15.39 -1.12
C ASN A 179 15.12 14.89 -2.55
N LEU A 180 14.53 13.74 -2.87
CA LEU A 180 14.61 13.09 -4.18
C LEU A 180 13.81 13.87 -5.22
N SER A 181 14.45 14.10 -6.37
CA SER A 181 13.83 14.56 -7.60
C SER A 181 12.95 13.47 -8.22
N ASP A 182 12.09 13.88 -9.16
CA ASP A 182 11.23 12.96 -9.89
C ASP A 182 12.01 11.87 -10.64
N GLN A 183 13.18 12.22 -11.19
CA GLN A 183 14.05 11.25 -11.87
C GLN A 183 14.63 10.22 -10.88
N GLU A 184 15.12 10.66 -9.72
CA GLU A 184 15.68 9.75 -8.72
C GLU A 184 14.61 8.79 -8.16
N ILE A 185 13.36 9.25 -8.06
CA ILE A 185 12.23 8.38 -7.71
C ILE A 185 11.96 7.36 -8.81
N ASP A 186 11.98 7.76 -10.08
CA ASP A 186 11.81 6.82 -11.20
C ASP A 186 12.98 5.83 -11.30
N ASP A 187 14.20 6.22 -10.95
CA ASP A 187 15.34 5.31 -10.81
C ASP A 187 15.07 4.25 -9.73
N VAL A 188 14.63 4.66 -8.54
CA VAL A 188 14.26 3.75 -7.43
C VAL A 188 13.17 2.77 -7.86
N ILE A 189 12.13 3.26 -8.52
CA ILE A 189 11.03 2.41 -9.01
C ILE A 189 11.56 1.42 -10.04
N SER A 190 12.40 1.86 -10.97
CA SER A 190 13.00 0.99 -11.99
C SER A 190 13.80 -0.15 -11.33
N TYR A 191 14.63 0.16 -10.33
CA TYR A 191 15.29 -0.86 -9.52
C TYR A 191 14.31 -1.79 -8.80
N MET A 192 13.29 -1.25 -8.14
CA MET A 192 12.28 -2.06 -7.43
C MET A 192 11.58 -3.07 -8.36
N ARG A 193 11.38 -2.73 -9.63
CA ARG A 193 10.80 -3.63 -10.63
C ARG A 193 11.71 -4.81 -10.97
N THR A 194 13.03 -4.66 -10.84
CA THR A 194 13.99 -5.77 -11.04
C THR A 194 14.00 -6.81 -9.91
N LEU A 195 13.46 -6.46 -8.72
CA LEU A 195 13.43 -7.34 -7.54
C LEU A 195 12.45 -8.50 -7.69
N VAL A 196 11.49 -8.40 -8.62
CA VAL A 196 10.50 -9.43 -8.89
C VAL A 196 11.09 -10.39 -9.94
N LYS A 197 11.60 -11.53 -9.47
CA LYS A 197 11.93 -12.68 -10.32
C LYS A 197 10.77 -13.66 -10.38
#